data_AF-W0I7A9-F1
#
_entry.id   AF-W0I7A9-F1
#
_cell.length_a   1.000
_cell.length_b   1.000
_cell.length_c   1.000
_cell.angle_alpha   90.00
_cell.angle_beta   90.00
_cell.angle_gamma   90.00
#
_symmetry.space_group_name_H-M   'P 1'
#
loop_
_entity.id
_entity.type
_entity.pdbx_description
1 polymer ?
#
loop_
_entity_poly.entity_id
_entity_poly.type
_entity_poly.pdbx_seq_one_letter_code
_entity_poly.pdbx_strand_id
1 'polypeptide(L)'
;MDPMEKMFDEAAKNPKMRKKIKVKAMLSLILFVVFLLALFTAIGMLWATKNGTFLGMTKAQIFAIRTKVALIMNILIIAHIIVNRKVFIKELKVLFG
;
A
#
# COMPACT_ATOMS: atom_id res chain seq x y z
N MET A 1 11.38 25.69 0.87
CA MET A 1 11.18 24.50 0.01
C MET A 1 12.12 23.44 0.50
N ASP A 2 11.58 22.28 0.84
CA ASP A 2 12.36 21.15 1.34
C ASP A 2 13.33 20.63 0.25
N PRO A 3 14.58 20.26 0.59
CA PRO A 3 15.56 19.78 -0.39
C PRO A 3 15.07 18.57 -1.20
N MET A 4 14.28 17.67 -0.60
CA MET A 4 13.71 16.51 -1.30
C MET A 4 12.61 16.94 -2.26
N GLU A 5 11.79 17.91 -1.87
CA GLU A 5 10.72 18.47 -2.69
C GLU A 5 11.28 19.10 -3.99
N LYS A 6 12.36 19.89 -3.87
CA LYS A 6 13.08 20.43 -5.03
C LYS A 6 13.65 19.33 -5.95
N MET A 7 14.25 18.28 -5.37
CA MET A 7 14.77 17.15 -6.15
C MET A 7 13.66 16.39 -6.89
N PHE A 8 12.47 16.29 -6.29
CA PHE A 8 11.31 15.69 -6.94
C PHE A 8 10.82 16.51 -8.13
N ASP A 9 10.74 17.83 -7.99
CA ASP A 9 10.31 18.74 -9.04
C ASP A 9 11.28 18.73 -10.24
N GLU A 10 12.57 18.70 -9.98
CA GLU A 10 13.59 18.56 -11.03
C GLU A 10 13.54 17.19 -11.72
N ALA A 11 13.35 16.12 -10.96
CA ALA A 11 13.19 14.78 -11.51
C ALA A 11 11.90 14.64 -12.34
N ALA A 12 10.84 15.39 -12.00
CA ALA A 12 9.57 15.40 -12.72
C ALA A 12 9.65 16.11 -14.10
N LYS A 13 10.59 17.05 -14.27
CA LYS A 13 10.84 17.72 -15.56
C LYS A 13 11.45 16.78 -16.61
N ASN A 14 12.11 15.69 -16.18
CA ASN A 14 12.65 14.68 -17.10
C ASN A 14 11.58 13.64 -17.49
N PRO A 15 11.21 13.49 -18.78
CA PRO A 15 10.11 12.63 -19.21
C PRO A 15 10.33 11.14 -18.92
N LYS A 16 11.59 10.65 -18.92
CA LYS A 16 11.90 9.25 -18.58
C LYS A 16 11.75 8.98 -17.08
N MET A 17 12.13 9.95 -16.25
CA MET A 17 12.02 9.85 -14.79
C MET A 17 10.58 10.04 -14.31
N ARG A 18 9.83 10.97 -14.92
CA ARG A 18 8.42 11.21 -14.67
C ARG A 18 7.57 9.93 -14.81
N LYS A 19 7.79 9.13 -15.87
CA LYS A 19 7.08 7.85 -16.05
C LYS A 19 7.37 6.88 -14.90
N LYS A 20 8.64 6.73 -14.48
CA LYS A 20 9.02 5.84 -13.37
C LYS A 20 8.44 6.30 -12.03
N ILE A 21 8.48 7.60 -11.75
CA ILE A 21 7.90 8.20 -10.55
C ILE A 21 6.39 7.97 -10.53
N LYS A 22 5.70 8.19 -11.66
CA LYS A 22 4.25 7.96 -11.77
C LYS A 22 3.88 6.50 -11.49
N VAL A 23 4.62 5.53 -12.03
CA VAL A 23 4.35 4.10 -11.75
C VAL A 23 4.54 3.77 -10.27
N LYS A 24 5.61 4.28 -9.64
CA LYS A 24 5.86 4.09 -8.20
C LYS A 24 4.78 4.72 -7.34
N ALA A 25 4.40 5.96 -7.64
CA ALA A 25 3.34 6.68 -6.93
C ALA A 25 1.99 5.97 -7.08
N MET A 26 1.65 5.53 -8.28
CA MET A 26 0.40 4.79 -8.55
C MET A 26 0.37 3.46 -7.78
N LEU A 27 1.46 2.70 -7.77
CA LEU A 27 1.54 1.46 -7.00
C LEU A 27 1.40 1.72 -5.50
N SER A 28 1.99 2.79 -4.99
CA SER A 28 1.88 3.20 -3.59
C SER A 28 0.45 3.62 -3.24
N LEU A 29 -0.23 4.35 -4.13
CA LEU A 29 -1.62 4.76 -3.95
C LEU A 29 -2.56 3.54 -3.95
N ILE A 30 -2.37 2.61 -4.88
CA ILE A 30 -3.16 1.36 -4.92
C ILE A 30 -2.96 0.57 -3.63
N LEU A 31 -1.70 0.44 -3.18
CA LEU A 31 -1.38 -0.25 -1.94
C LEU A 31 -2.07 0.41 -0.73
N PHE A 32 -2.09 1.74 -0.69
CA PHE A 32 -2.77 2.51 0.35
C PHE A 32 -4.29 2.29 0.36
N VAL A 33 -4.95 2.29 -0.80
CA VAL A 33 -6.39 2.01 -0.90
C VAL A 33 -6.71 0.58 -0.43
N VAL A 34 -5.93 -0.40 -0.87
CA VAL A 34 -6.09 -1.80 -0.44
C VAL A 34 -5.85 -1.94 1.07
N PHE A 35 -4.91 -1.17 1.63
CA PHE A 35 -4.68 -1.08 3.06
C PHE A 35 -5.89 -0.59 3.84
N LEU A 36 -6.55 0.48 3.37
CA LEU A 36 -7.78 0.97 3.99
C LEU A 36 -8.90 -0.08 3.96
N LEU A 37 -9.05 -0.83 2.86
CA LEU A 37 -10.02 -1.93 2.77
C LEU A 37 -9.70 -3.07 3.75
N ALA A 38 -8.43 -3.41 3.92
CA ALA A 38 -8.03 -4.42 4.91
C ALA A 38 -8.28 -3.98 6.35
N LEU A 39 -8.07 -2.70 6.66
CA LEU A 39 -8.42 -2.12 7.96
C LEU A 39 -9.94 -2.15 8.17
N PHE A 40 -10.71 -1.73 7.17
CA PHE A 40 -12.16 -1.72 7.22
C PHE A 40 -12.74 -3.12 7.49
N THR A 41 -12.23 -4.13 6.79
CA THR A 41 -12.63 -5.53 7.03
C THR A 41 -12.15 -6.06 8.38
N ALA A 42 -11.04 -5.55 8.93
CA ALA A 42 -10.58 -5.91 10.27
C ALA A 42 -11.57 -5.42 11.33
N ILE A 43 -11.91 -4.14 11.25
CA ILE A 43 -12.87 -3.48 12.15
C ILE A 43 -14.24 -4.16 12.03
N GLY A 44 -14.70 -4.36 10.79
CA GLY A 44 -15.97 -5.03 10.53
C GLY A 44 -16.04 -6.46 11.10
N MET A 45 -14.92 -7.19 11.07
CA MET A 45 -14.84 -8.52 11.66
C MET A 45 -14.93 -8.51 13.18
N LEU A 46 -14.20 -7.59 13.82
CA LEU A 46 -14.26 -7.40 15.28
C LEU A 46 -15.67 -7.00 15.71
N TRP A 47 -16.31 -6.12 14.95
CA TRP A 47 -17.69 -5.69 15.19
C TRP A 47 -18.68 -6.85 15.01
N ALA A 48 -18.65 -7.55 13.89
CA ALA A 48 -19.56 -8.67 13.61
C ALA A 48 -19.37 -9.83 14.60
N THR A 49 -18.17 -10.00 15.17
CA THR A 49 -17.94 -10.99 16.23
C THR A 49 -18.69 -10.65 17.52
N LYS A 50 -18.88 -9.36 17.82
CA LYS A 50 -19.60 -8.90 19.02
C LYS A 50 -21.09 -8.69 18.80
N ASN A 51 -21.47 -8.16 17.64
CA ASN A 51 -22.83 -7.68 17.33
C ASN A 51 -23.56 -8.55 16.29
N GLY A 52 -22.98 -9.69 15.91
CA GLY A 52 -23.54 -10.65 14.94
C GLY A 52 -23.30 -10.27 13.47
N THR A 53 -23.51 -9.01 13.10
CA THR A 53 -23.31 -8.54 11.71
C THR A 53 -22.62 -7.18 11.65
N PHE A 54 -22.03 -6.85 10.50
CA PHE A 54 -21.50 -5.54 10.19
C PHE A 54 -21.83 -5.18 8.74
N LEU A 55 -22.53 -4.05 8.54
CA LEU A 55 -23.11 -3.65 7.25
C LEU A 55 -23.98 -4.75 6.60
N GLY A 56 -24.76 -5.46 7.43
CA GLY A 56 -25.59 -6.57 6.96
C GLY A 56 -24.82 -7.84 6.56
N MET A 57 -23.49 -7.86 6.69
CA MET A 57 -22.67 -9.05 6.45
C MET A 57 -22.40 -9.81 7.74
N THR A 58 -22.44 -11.13 7.66
CA THR A 58 -22.03 -12.04 8.74
C THR A 58 -20.50 -12.08 8.86
N LYS A 59 -20.00 -12.55 10.01
CA LYS A 59 -18.56 -12.76 10.25
C LYS A 59 -17.90 -13.59 9.14
N ALA A 60 -18.56 -14.66 8.68
CA ALA A 60 -18.03 -15.54 7.64
C ALA A 60 -17.86 -14.83 6.30
N GLN A 61 -18.82 -13.98 5.91
CA GLN A 61 -18.74 -13.19 4.68
C GLN A 61 -17.61 -12.16 4.75
N ILE A 62 -17.48 -11.47 5.89
CA ILE A 62 -16.38 -10.51 6.09
C ILE A 62 -15.03 -11.22 6.09
N PHE A 63 -14.96 -12.44 6.64
CA PHE A 63 -13.76 -13.28 6.58
C PHE A 63 -13.34 -13.61 5.15
N ALA A 64 -14.29 -14.05 4.32
CA ALA A 64 -13.99 -14.34 2.92
C ALA A 64 -13.47 -13.10 2.17
N ILE A 65 -14.06 -11.92 2.39
CA ILE A 65 -13.60 -10.66 1.78
C ILE A 65 -12.20 -10.31 2.30
N ARG A 66 -12.00 -10.34 3.61
CA ARG A 66 -10.72 -10.03 4.26
C ARG A 66 -9.59 -10.90 3.72
N THR A 67 -9.80 -12.20 3.59
CA THR A 67 -8.79 -13.14 3.10
C THR A 67 -8.40 -12.82 1.65
N LYS A 68 -9.37 -12.49 0.79
CA LYS A 68 -9.10 -12.06 -0.60
C LYS A 68 -8.32 -10.75 -0.64
N VAL A 69 -8.72 -9.76 0.14
CA VAL A 69 -8.05 -8.46 0.22
C VAL A 69 -6.61 -8.62 0.75
N ALA A 70 -6.41 -9.47 1.76
CA ALA A 70 -5.08 -9.76 2.31
C ALA A 70 -4.16 -10.42 1.28
N LEU A 71 -4.67 -11.35 0.47
CA LEU A 71 -3.91 -11.97 -0.61
C LEU A 71 -3.47 -10.92 -1.65
N ILE A 72 -4.40 -10.08 -2.11
CA ILE A 72 -4.13 -9.00 -3.07
C ILE A 72 -3.07 -8.05 -2.50
N MET A 73 -3.21 -7.68 -1.22
CA MET A 73 -2.26 -6.81 -0.54
C MET A 73 -0.84 -7.41 -0.52
N ASN A 74 -0.69 -8.68 -0.17
CA ASN A 74 0.61 -9.33 -0.14
C ASN A 74 1.30 -9.30 -1.51
N ILE A 75 0.56 -9.57 -2.59
CA ILE A 75 1.08 -9.49 -3.96
C ILE A 75 1.53 -8.05 -4.28
N LEU A 76 0.73 -7.05 -3.92
CA LEU A 76 1.07 -5.64 -4.15
C LEU A 76 2.28 -5.18 -3.34
N ILE A 77 2.43 -5.66 -2.09
CA ILE A 77 3.62 -5.38 -1.26
C ILE A 77 4.87 -5.93 -1.94
N ILE A 78 4.83 -7.18 -2.40
CA ILE A 78 5.96 -7.80 -3.12
C ILE A 78 6.30 -6.99 -4.36
N ALA A 79 5.31 -6.63 -5.18
CA ALA A 79 5.51 -5.80 -6.36
C ALA A 79 6.11 -4.43 -6.01
N HIS A 80 5.64 -3.81 -4.92
CA HIS A 80 6.13 -2.53 -4.44
C HIS A 80 7.59 -2.60 -4.02
N ILE A 81 7.98 -3.64 -3.27
CA ILE A 81 9.37 -3.88 -2.87
C ILE A 81 10.26 -4.08 -4.10
N ILE A 82 9.84 -4.89 -5.09
CA ILE A 82 10.63 -5.14 -6.31
C ILE A 82 10.89 -3.84 -7.08
N VAL A 83 9.86 -3.01 -7.26
CA VAL A 83 9.96 -1.73 -7.97
C VAL A 83 10.80 -0.70 -7.19
N ASN A 84 10.79 -0.78 -5.87
CA ASN A 84 11.53 0.13 -4.98
C ASN A 84 12.84 -0.43 -4.44
N ARG A 85 13.27 -1.64 -4.85
CA ARG A 85 14.44 -2.35 -4.30
C ARG A 85 15.71 -1.52 -4.22
N LYS A 86 15.97 -0.68 -5.22
CA LYS A 86 17.19 0.15 -5.28
C LYS A 86 17.19 1.24 -4.22
N VAL A 87 16.02 1.79 -3.91
CA VAL A 87 15.85 2.79 -2.85
C VAL A 87 15.91 2.09 -1.50
N PHE A 88 15.20 0.98 -1.36
CA PHE A 88 15.19 0.17 -0.13
C PHE A 88 16.59 -0.28 0.28
N ILE A 89 17.44 -0.76 -0.64
CA ILE A 89 18.85 -1.11 -0.33
C ILE A 89 19.64 0.12 0.14
N LYS A 90 19.41 1.31 -0.42
CA LYS A 90 20.08 2.53 0.03
C LYS A 90 19.62 2.93 1.43
N GLU A 91 18.33 2.84 1.71
CA GLU A 91 17.76 3.10 3.05
C GLU A 91 18.32 2.09 4.08
N LEU A 92 18.39 0.81 3.73
CA LEU A 92 19.01 -0.21 4.59
C LEU A 92 20.48 0.08 4.89
N LYS A 93 21.25 0.57 3.91
CA LYS A 93 22.64 0.98 4.14
C LYS A 93 22.76 2.15 5.11
N VAL A 94 21.78 3.06 5.14
CA VAL A 94 21.75 4.17 6.11
C VAL A 94 21.35 3.68 7.50
N LEU A 95 20.49 2.66 7.58
CA LEU A 95 20.05 2.08 8.87
C LEU A 95 21.11 1.19 9.53
N PHE A 96 21.94 0.51 8.75
CA PHE A 96 22.86 -0.53 9.23
C PHE A 96 24.34 -0.29 8.87
N GLY A 97 24.68 0.86 8.28
CA GLY A 97 26.05 1.25 7.90
C GLY A 97 26.37 2.65 8.39
#